data_AF-A0A3D4RQT8-F1
#
_entry.id   AF-A0A3D4RQT8-F1
#
_cell.length_a   1.000
_cell.length_b   1.000
_cell.length_c   1.000
_cell.angle_alpha   90.00
_cell.angle_beta   90.00
_cell.angle_gamma   90.00
#
_symmetry.space_group_name_H-M   'P 1'
#
loop_
_entity.id
_entity.type
_entity.pdbx_description
1 polymer ?
#
loop_
_entity_poly.entity_id
_entity_poly.type
_entity_poly.pdbx_seq_one_letter_code
_entity_poly.pdbx_strand_id
1 'polypeptide(L)'
;MVGGCARHRPAEAGGESADLIEESVTAEVDSRRRTVVLNVPSPERCALHELLLFTARPSTMATKAHKDRNQAMQLLTMLIRRGSRWAGNH
;
A
#
# COMPACT_ATOMS: atom_id res chain seq x y z
N MET A 1 -23.51 -48.40 12.18
CA MET A 1 -22.86 -48.79 10.90
C MET A 1 -23.31 -47.81 9.83
N VAL A 2 -22.33 -47.10 9.22
CA VAL A 2 -22.35 -46.34 7.95
C VAL A 2 -23.46 -45.26 7.82
N GLY A 3 -23.19 -43.95 7.79
CA GLY A 3 -22.14 -43.26 7.04
C GLY A 3 -22.75 -42.73 5.73
N GLY A 4 -22.93 -41.42 5.62
CA GLY A 4 -23.54 -40.81 4.43
C GLY A 4 -23.45 -39.29 4.43
N CYS A 5 -22.24 -38.75 4.60
CA CYS A 5 -21.97 -37.33 4.38
C CYS A 5 -22.35 -36.95 2.95
N ALA A 6 -23.34 -36.07 2.83
CA ALA A 6 -23.70 -35.46 1.56
C ALA A 6 -22.56 -34.55 1.10
N ARG A 7 -21.74 -35.10 0.21
CA ARG A 7 -20.91 -34.47 -0.83
C ARG A 7 -20.53 -33.01 -0.60
N HIS A 8 -19.33 -32.87 -0.05
CA HIS A 8 -18.36 -31.81 -0.34
C HIS A 8 -18.46 -31.35 -1.79
N ARG A 9 -18.75 -30.06 -2.00
CA ARG A 9 -18.38 -29.35 -3.24
C ARG A 9 -16.90 -28.99 -3.11
N PRO A 10 -16.04 -29.29 -4.09
CA PRO A 10 -14.63 -28.94 -4.01
C PRO A 10 -14.39 -27.49 -4.45
N ALA A 11 -13.39 -26.91 -3.81
CA ALA A 11 -12.40 -25.94 -4.30
C ALA A 11 -12.88 -24.78 -5.18
N GLU A 12 -13.00 -23.60 -4.56
CA GLU A 12 -12.49 -22.34 -5.14
C GLU A 12 -11.66 -21.67 -4.05
N ALA A 13 -10.52 -22.30 -3.72
CA ALA A 13 -9.46 -21.72 -2.94
C ALA A 13 -8.32 -21.41 -3.92
N GLY A 14 -8.10 -20.11 -4.12
CA GLY A 14 -7.10 -19.53 -5.00
C GLY A 14 -7.49 -18.07 -5.17
N GLY A 15 -7.44 -17.23 -4.14
CA GLY A 15 -6.16 -16.90 -3.53
C GLY A 15 -5.36 -15.91 -4.39
N GLU A 16 -6.00 -15.19 -5.31
CA GLU A 16 -5.38 -14.03 -5.98
C GLU A 16 -5.47 -12.81 -5.06
N SER A 17 -4.60 -12.80 -4.04
CA SER A 17 -4.24 -11.59 -3.30
C SER A 17 -2.87 -11.06 -3.73
N ALA A 18 -2.42 -11.46 -4.92
CA ALA A 18 -1.10 -11.12 -5.46
C ALA A 18 -1.10 -9.84 -6.32
N ASP A 19 -2.27 -9.33 -6.73
CA ASP A 19 -2.36 -8.20 -7.67
C ASP A 19 -2.09 -6.82 -7.06
N LEU A 20 -1.82 -6.73 -5.75
CA LEU A 20 -1.51 -5.45 -5.11
C LEU A 20 -0.06 -4.99 -5.33
N ILE A 21 0.81 -5.80 -5.96
CA ILE A 21 2.21 -5.46 -6.26
C ILE A 21 2.52 -5.57 -7.76
N GLU A 22 1.57 -5.29 -8.65
CA GLU A 22 1.91 -5.27 -10.09
C GLU A 22 2.83 -4.10 -10.47
N GLU A 23 2.82 -3.01 -9.70
CA GLU A 23 3.65 -1.83 -9.97
C GLU A 23 4.48 -1.45 -8.73
N SER A 24 5.67 -2.03 -8.66
CA SER A 24 6.69 -1.69 -7.66
C SER A 24 7.79 -0.82 -8.27
N VAL A 25 8.32 0.10 -7.46
CA VAL A 25 9.51 0.87 -7.77
C VAL A 25 10.68 0.37 -6.93
N THR A 26 11.86 0.27 -7.54
CA THR A 26 13.09 -0.01 -6.78
C THR A 26 13.48 1.26 -6.00
N ALA A 27 13.62 1.13 -4.69
CA ALA A 27 14.02 2.19 -3.80
C ALA A 27 15.25 1.79 -2.98
N GLU A 28 16.13 2.75 -2.76
CA GLU A 28 17.25 2.62 -1.84
C GLU A 28 16.87 3.23 -0.50
N VAL A 29 16.94 2.42 0.54
CA VAL A 29 16.72 2.86 1.91
C VAL A 29 18.06 2.91 2.61
N ASP A 30 18.50 4.12 2.91
CA ASP A 30 19.72 4.33 3.68
C ASP A 30 19.41 4.33 5.18
N SER A 31 20.11 3.47 5.91
CA SER A 31 20.07 3.43 7.37
C SER A 31 21.46 3.75 7.89
N ARG A 32 21.56 4.20 9.15
CA ARG A 32 22.84 4.58 9.79
C ARG A 32 23.96 3.51 9.72
N ARG A 33 23.64 2.25 9.40
CA ARG A 33 24.60 1.13 9.36
C ARG A 33 24.70 0.44 8.00
N ARG A 34 23.77 0.69 7.08
CA ARG A 34 23.69 0.00 5.77
C ARG A 34 22.68 0.68 4.86
N THR A 35 22.96 0.61 3.56
CA THR A 35 22.01 0.91 2.50
C THR A 35 21.40 -0.41 2.00
N VAL A 36 20.09 -0.45 1.83
CA VAL A 36 19.36 -1.63 1.34
C VAL A 36 18.53 -1.25 0.14
N VAL A 37 18.59 -2.05 -0.92
CA VAL A 37 17.77 -1.90 -2.12
C VAL A 37 16.53 -2.78 -1.97
N LEU A 38 15.35 -2.20 -2.13
CA LEU A 38 14.06 -2.86 -1.92
C LEU A 38 13.11 -2.50 -3.07
N ASN A 39 12.28 -3.44 -3.48
CA ASN A 39 11.12 -3.13 -4.31
C ASN A 39 9.97 -2.72 -3.39
N VAL A 40 9.47 -1.50 -3.57
CA VAL A 40 8.40 -0.92 -2.77
C VAL A 40 7.25 -0.48 -3.68
N PRO A 41 6.01 -0.38 -3.19
CA PRO A 41 4.92 0.17 -4.00
C PRO A 41 5.22 1.61 -4.42
N SER A 42 4.67 2.03 -5.56
CA SER A 42 4.83 3.41 -6.01
C SER A 42 4.36 4.43 -4.95
N PRO A 43 5.02 5.59 -4.84
CA PRO A 43 4.65 6.62 -3.87
C PRO A 43 3.20 7.11 -4.03
N GLU A 44 2.66 7.10 -5.26
CA GLU A 44 1.27 7.41 -5.60
C GLU A 44 0.31 6.43 -4.93
N ARG A 45 0.59 5.13 -5.03
CA ARG A 45 -0.21 4.07 -4.40
C ARG A 45 -0.13 4.13 -2.88
N CYS A 46 1.05 4.36 -2.34
CA CYS A 46 1.24 4.54 -0.90
C CYS A 46 0.41 5.74 -0.39
N ALA A 47 0.43 6.88 -1.10
CA ALA A 47 -0.36 8.05 -0.71
C ALA A 47 -1.86 7.76 -0.67
N LEU A 48 -2.38 7.10 -1.71
CA LEU A 48 -3.79 6.71 -1.78
C LEU A 48 -4.16 5.71 -0.68
N HIS A 49 -3.29 4.72 -0.43
CA HIS A 49 -3.51 3.72 0.62
C HIS A 49 -3.66 4.36 2.01
N GLU A 50 -2.77 5.30 2.35
CA GLU A 50 -2.83 6.00 3.64
C GLU A 50 -4.09 6.89 3.77
N LEU A 51 -4.57 7.50 2.67
CA LEU A 51 -5.85 8.22 2.69
C LEU A 51 -7.04 7.29 2.94
N LEU A 52 -7.07 6.11 2.32
CA LEU A 52 -8.10 5.11 2.53
C LEU A 52 -8.08 4.58 3.97
N LEU A 53 -6.89 4.36 4.53
CA LEU A 53 -6.76 3.94 5.93
C LEU A 53 -7.24 5.03 6.90
N PHE A 54 -6.93 6.29 6.64
CA PHE A 54 -7.43 7.40 7.44
C PHE A 54 -8.97 7.41 7.53
N THR A 55 -9.67 7.19 6.41
CA THR A 55 -11.14 7.20 6.36
C THR A 55 -11.79 5.94 6.92
N ALA A 56 -11.12 4.79 6.80
CA ALA A 56 -11.66 3.49 7.22
C ALA A 56 -11.38 3.14 8.69
N ARG A 57 -10.47 3.85 9.37
CA ARG A 57 -10.09 3.50 10.75
C ARG A 57 -11.20 3.78 11.76
N PRO A 58 -11.37 2.89 12.76
CA PRO A 58 -12.29 3.15 13.87
C PRO A 58 -11.76 4.29 14.77
N SER A 59 -12.66 4.96 15.48
CA SER A 59 -12.36 6.11 16.33
C SER A 59 -11.33 5.82 17.43
N THR A 60 -11.26 4.58 17.92
CA THR A 60 -10.25 4.13 18.90
C THR A 60 -8.81 4.19 18.38
N MET A 61 -8.62 4.31 17.06
CA MET A 61 -7.32 4.43 16.40
C MET A 61 -7.03 5.85 15.90
N ALA A 62 -7.62 6.88 16.51
CA ALA A 62 -7.49 8.28 16.09
C ALA A 62 -6.03 8.74 15.90
N THR A 63 -5.11 8.35 16.80
CA THR A 63 -3.68 8.69 16.65
C THR A 63 -3.06 8.10 15.40
N LYS A 64 -3.43 6.87 15.03
CA LYS A 64 -2.93 6.22 13.81
C LYS A 64 -3.58 6.83 12.57
N ALA A 65 -4.89 7.08 12.61
CA ALA A 65 -5.59 7.78 11.53
C ALA A 65 -4.93 9.14 11.23
N HIS A 66 -4.54 9.89 12.26
CA HIS A 66 -3.84 11.16 12.07
C HIS A 66 -2.44 10.99 11.44
N LYS A 67 -1.70 9.93 11.82
CA LYS A 67 -0.41 9.60 11.20
C LYS A 67 -0.56 9.27 9.72
N ASP A 68 -1.53 8.43 9.36
CA ASP A 68 -1.79 8.05 7.97
C ASP A 68 -2.12 9.29 7.12
N ARG A 69 -2.97 10.19 7.63
CA ARG A 69 -3.26 11.48 6.97
C ARG A 69 -1.98 12.29 6.73
N ASN A 70 -1.12 12.42 7.74
CA ASN A 70 0.12 13.18 7.61
C ASN A 70 1.09 12.54 6.62
N GLN A 71 1.19 11.20 6.62
CA GLN A 71 2.02 10.46 5.66
C GLN A 71 1.51 10.61 4.23
N ALA A 72 0.20 10.49 4.01
CA ALA A 72 -0.42 10.76 2.73
C ALA A 72 -0.10 12.18 2.21
N MET A 73 -0.26 13.20 3.07
CA MET A 73 0.05 14.59 2.71
C MET A 73 1.52 14.79 2.34
N GLN A 74 2.45 14.16 3.07
CA GLN A 74 3.88 14.24 2.77
C GLN A 74 4.21 13.60 1.41
N LEU A 75 3.64 12.43 1.13
CA LEU A 75 3.82 11.74 -0.16
C LEU A 75 3.24 12.56 -1.31
N LEU A 76 2.02 13.07 -1.18
CA LEU A 76 1.40 13.93 -2.20
C LEU A 76 2.22 15.20 -2.46
N THR A 77 2.73 15.85 -1.40
CA THR A 77 3.58 17.02 -1.53
C THR A 77 4.87 16.71 -2.29
N MET A 78 5.50 15.56 -1.98
CA MET A 78 6.70 15.09 -2.67
C MET A 78 6.42 14.81 -4.16
N LEU A 79 5.30 14.15 -4.46
CA LEU A 79 4.85 13.81 -5.81
C LEU A 79 4.55 15.06 -6.64
N ILE A 80 3.82 16.03 -6.08
CA ILE A 80 3.55 17.32 -6.74
C ILE A 80 4.87 18.02 -7.03
N ARG A 81 5.77 18.13 -6.04
CA ARG A 81 7.08 18.77 -6.24
C ARG A 81 7.93 18.04 -7.30
N ARG A 82 7.81 16.72 -7.40
CA ARG A 82 8.48 15.92 -8.44
C ARG A 82 7.84 16.16 -9.82
N GLY A 83 6.52 16.20 -9.93
CA GLY A 83 5.76 16.42 -11.16
C GLY A 83 5.89 17.86 -11.69
N SER A 84 5.86 18.86 -10.82
CA SER A 84 6.04 20.27 -11.19
C SER A 84 7.40 20.58 -11.81
N ARG A 85 8.42 19.72 -11.62
CA ARG A 85 9.71 19.86 -12.32
C ARG A 85 9.63 19.57 -13.83
N TRP A 86 8.58 18.87 -14.29
CA TRP A 86 8.36 18.61 -15.71
C TRP A 86 7.54 19.70 -16.41
N ALA A 87 6.83 20.54 -15.66
CA ALA A 87 5.99 21.61 -16.19
C ALA A 87 6.73 22.94 -16.47
N GLY A 88 8.06 22.97 -16.28
CA GLY A 88 8.89 24.18 -16.40
C GLY A 88 9.78 24.27 -17.64
N ASN A 89 9.58 23.40 -18.64
CA ASN A 89 10.34 23.41 -19.89
C ASN A 89 9.40 23.60 -21.10
N HIS A 90 8.76 24.77 -21.17
CA HIS A 90 8.16 25.31 -22.39
C HIS A 90 8.37 26.82 -22.42
#